data_AF-A0A7W7SBZ7-F1
#
_entry.id   AF-A0A7W7SBZ7-F1
#
_cell.length_a   1.000
_cell.length_b   1.000
_cell.length_c   1.000
_cell.angle_alpha   90.00
_cell.angle_beta   90.00
_cell.angle_gamma   90.00
#
_symmetry.space_group_name_H-M   'P 1'
#
loop_
_entity.id
_entity.type
_entity.pdbx_description
1 polymer ?
#
loop_
_entity_poly.entity_id
_entity_poly.type
_entity_poly.pdbx_seq_one_letter_code
_entity_poly.pdbx_strand_id
1 'polypeptide(L)'
;MTTTTPVPVADLTAFAQLGTMPALMRQLAGLGGCGRPVRLDGHRTEHSVNTTTGEIGPVIHHLNSTDLAAGHLLVRCNNRRTTRCPACAETYRRDTYHLITAGLTGGKGTPATVTAHPRVFATFTAPGFGAVHNRPTTGRCRCGTQHPEGATELGTPLNPDTYDYRAAVLWNAHAGKIWARFSIYLRREIAKRAGLTQRQFRDHGRVSFAKVAEYQKRGAVHFHAVIRLDGPEGGDTPPPAWATPDLLADAIRAAVAATEIPGPVLDGTAHTFAFGKQLDIRTIRTADFTAGTTLTERAVAAYIAKYATKGAETATGTLDRPVKLLAELAHLDLTEHARRLVRTCWTLGARPELEELRLRAWAHMLGFRGHFSTKTRRYSTTLGALREARAAWRKAQATTGTPPLPTPGDDTEPTTLVLAHWTFAGVGLTPGERWLTEALTPAPGTEGEPTHG
;
A
#
# COMPACT_ATOMS: atom_id res chain seq x y z
N MET A 1 14.20 -16.46 21.12
CA MET A 1 15.20 -15.78 21.97
C MET A 1 15.10 -14.29 21.71
N THR A 2 14.44 -13.57 22.60
CA THR A 2 14.41 -12.10 22.60
C THR A 2 15.80 -11.63 23.02
N THR A 3 16.61 -11.22 22.05
CA THR A 3 17.84 -10.48 22.33
C THR A 3 17.42 -9.16 22.95
N THR A 4 17.55 -9.05 24.28
CA THR A 4 17.36 -7.80 25.00
C THR A 4 18.43 -6.83 24.50
N THR A 5 18.02 -5.80 23.77
CA THR A 5 18.92 -4.73 23.32
C THR A 5 19.63 -4.17 24.56
N PRO A 6 20.97 -4.12 24.61
CA PRO A 6 21.67 -3.59 25.77
C PRO A 6 21.25 -2.14 26.02
N VAL A 7 21.07 -1.79 27.29
CA VAL A 7 20.65 -0.44 27.69
C VAL A 7 21.72 0.57 27.26
N PRO A 8 21.37 1.61 26.48
CA PRO A 8 22.33 2.60 25.99
C PRO A 8 22.64 3.63 27.09
N VAL A 9 23.40 3.21 28.10
CA VAL A 9 23.65 3.99 29.33
C VAL A 9 24.25 5.37 29.04
N ALA A 10 25.16 5.49 28.08
CA ALA A 10 25.78 6.77 27.71
C ALA A 10 24.74 7.77 27.17
N ASP A 11 23.89 7.36 26.23
CA ASP A 11 22.84 8.20 25.66
C ASP A 11 21.83 8.64 26.72
N LEU A 12 21.38 7.72 27.57
CA LEU A 12 20.41 8.00 28.64
C LEU A 12 20.99 8.94 29.69
N THR A 13 22.27 8.79 30.02
CA THR A 13 22.96 9.69 30.96
C THR A 13 23.08 11.09 30.38
N ALA A 14 23.42 11.23 29.09
CA ALA A 14 23.50 12.52 28.42
C ALA A 14 22.15 13.25 28.40
N PHE A 15 21.06 12.54 28.07
CA PHE A 15 19.72 13.15 28.10
C PHE A 15 19.27 13.54 29.51
N ALA A 16 19.62 12.74 30.53
CA ALA A 16 19.31 13.04 31.92
C ALA A 16 20.08 14.28 32.42
N GLN A 17 21.37 14.37 32.10
CA GLN A 17 22.23 15.51 32.47
C GLN A 17 21.77 16.81 31.82
N LEU A 18 21.27 16.75 30.58
CA LEU A 18 20.75 17.92 29.87
C LEU A 18 19.29 18.27 30.24
N GLY A 19 18.62 17.46 31.06
CA GLY A 19 17.21 17.66 31.43
C GLY A 19 16.22 17.54 30.27
N THR A 20 16.64 17.03 29.10
CA THR A 20 15.83 16.99 27.87
C THR A 20 14.89 15.79 27.80
N MET A 21 15.03 14.81 28.71
CA MET A 21 14.28 13.56 28.73
C MET A 21 12.75 13.71 28.60
N PRO A 22 12.05 14.57 29.37
CA PRO A 22 10.59 14.69 29.24
C PRO A 22 10.15 15.24 27.87
N ALA A 23 10.90 16.20 27.32
CA ALA A 23 10.61 16.76 26.00
C ALA A 23 10.88 15.74 24.89
N LEU A 24 11.98 14.99 25.00
CA LEU A 24 12.33 13.91 24.09
C LEU A 24 11.25 12.81 24.10
N MET A 25 10.80 12.39 25.28
CA MET A 25 9.74 11.38 25.41
C MET A 25 8.42 11.84 24.77
N ARG A 26 8.02 13.11 24.94
CA ARG A 26 6.84 13.66 24.24
C ARG A 26 7.01 13.63 22.72
N GLN A 27 8.19 14.01 22.23
CA GLN A 27 8.50 13.99 20.80
C GLN A 27 8.44 12.56 20.23
N LEU A 28 9.04 11.59 20.92
CA LEU A 28 9.02 10.17 20.55
C LEU A 28 7.63 9.55 20.64
N ALA A 29 6.83 9.92 21.65
CA ALA A 29 5.43 9.48 21.77
C ALA A 29 4.59 9.94 20.56
N GLY A 30 4.83 11.15 20.04
CA GLY A 30 4.19 11.65 18.82
C GLY A 30 4.47 10.80 17.57
N LEU A 31 5.58 10.05 17.55
CA LEU A 31 5.90 9.10 16.48
C LEU A 31 5.07 7.83 16.54
N GLY A 32 4.34 7.56 17.64
CA GLY A 32 3.44 6.42 17.84
C GLY A 32 4.05 5.10 17.38
N GLY A 33 5.23 4.77 17.91
CA GLY A 33 5.96 3.52 17.64
C GLY A 33 6.71 3.45 16.30
N CYS A 34 6.88 4.56 15.58
CA CYS A 34 7.66 4.53 14.33
C CYS A 34 9.15 4.23 14.63
N GLY A 35 9.61 3.02 14.28
CA GLY A 35 11.01 2.62 14.52
C GLY A 35 12.06 3.21 13.55
N ARG A 36 11.64 3.91 12.49
CA ARG A 36 12.57 4.51 11.50
C ARG A 36 12.14 5.89 11.02
N PRO A 37 11.88 6.87 11.91
CA PRO A 37 11.38 8.19 11.53
C PRO A 37 12.35 8.90 10.60
N VAL A 38 11.83 9.82 9.79
CA VAL A 38 12.61 10.79 9.01
C VAL A 38 13.01 11.94 9.93
N ARG A 39 14.28 12.33 9.88
CA ARG A 39 14.81 13.52 10.55
C ARG A 39 14.83 14.68 9.58
N LEU A 40 14.30 15.81 10.01
CA LEU A 40 14.30 17.05 9.26
C LEU A 40 15.00 18.15 10.03
N ASP A 41 15.85 18.90 9.33
CA ASP A 41 16.48 20.12 9.81
C ASP A 41 15.82 21.35 9.20
N GLY A 42 15.67 22.41 9.99
CA GLY A 42 15.11 23.67 9.52
C GLY A 42 14.08 24.23 10.48
N HIS A 43 13.09 24.95 9.95
CA HIS A 43 12.17 25.71 10.76
C HIS A 43 10.78 25.85 10.14
N ARG A 44 9.81 26.22 11.00
CA ARG A 44 8.45 26.60 10.63
C ARG A 44 8.06 27.85 11.40
N THR A 45 7.65 28.88 10.68
CA THR A 45 7.16 30.15 11.22
C THR A 45 5.70 30.35 10.81
N GLU A 46 4.86 30.68 11.77
CA GLU A 46 3.44 30.97 11.61
C GLU A 46 3.23 32.47 11.85
N HIS A 47 2.66 33.18 10.88
CA HIS A 47 2.33 34.61 10.97
C HIS A 47 0.82 34.80 10.99
N SER A 48 0.35 35.82 11.70
CA SER A 48 -1.03 36.30 11.52
C SER A 48 -1.18 36.92 10.12
N VAL A 49 -2.35 36.79 9.51
CA VAL A 49 -2.67 37.44 8.23
C VAL A 49 -4.03 38.09 8.34
N ASN A 50 -4.08 39.37 7.95
CA ASN A 50 -5.34 40.05 7.73
C ASN A 50 -5.90 39.61 6.36
N THR A 51 -7.05 38.94 6.37
CA THR A 51 -7.66 38.36 5.15
C THR A 51 -8.29 39.41 4.24
N THR A 52 -8.57 40.61 4.75
CA THR A 52 -9.13 41.72 3.98
C THR A 52 -8.05 42.53 3.27
N THR A 53 -6.92 42.81 3.94
CA THR A 53 -5.83 43.63 3.39
C THR A 53 -4.71 42.80 2.76
N GLY A 54 -4.57 41.53 3.14
CA GLY A 54 -3.44 40.67 2.76
C GLY A 54 -2.15 40.95 3.55
N GLU A 55 -2.21 41.82 4.56
CA GLU A 55 -1.04 42.16 5.38
C GLU A 55 -0.58 40.97 6.23
N ILE A 56 0.73 40.69 6.19
CA ILE A 56 1.39 39.67 7.01
C ILE A 56 1.76 40.32 8.34
N GLY A 57 1.06 39.93 9.40
CA GLY A 57 1.27 40.40 10.75
C GLY A 57 2.41 39.67 11.49
N PRO A 58 2.51 39.88 12.81
CA PRO A 58 3.58 39.32 13.62
C PRO A 58 3.59 37.79 13.62
N VAL A 59 4.76 37.24 13.95
CA VAL A 59 4.96 35.81 14.20
C VAL A 59 4.13 35.39 15.41
N ILE A 60 3.25 34.41 15.20
CA ILE A 60 2.45 33.73 16.24
C ILE A 60 3.24 32.58 16.85
N HIS A 61 3.94 31.81 16.00
CA HIS A 61 4.70 30.64 16.44
C HIS A 61 5.94 30.47 15.56
N HIS A 62 7.08 30.20 16.18
CA HIS A 62 8.30 29.80 15.49
C HIS A 62 8.82 28.51 16.10
N LEU A 63 9.15 27.55 15.24
CA LEU A 63 9.74 26.28 15.59
C LEU A 63 11.02 26.10 14.79
N ASN A 64 12.16 25.94 15.47
CA ASN A 64 13.41 25.49 14.87
C ASN A 64 13.70 24.04 15.30
N SER A 65 14.22 23.21 14.40
CA SER A 65 14.58 21.83 14.72
C SER A 65 15.62 21.72 15.82
N THR A 66 16.57 22.66 15.89
CA THR A 66 17.65 22.64 16.89
C THR A 66 17.13 22.84 18.31
N ASP A 67 15.95 23.45 18.46
CA ASP A 67 15.31 23.69 19.75
C ASP A 67 14.53 22.45 20.25
N LEU A 68 14.36 21.45 19.39
CA LEU A 68 13.72 20.18 19.75
C LEU A 68 14.69 19.29 20.52
N ALA A 69 14.17 18.49 21.45
CA ALA A 69 14.99 17.65 22.31
C ALA A 69 15.83 16.60 21.54
N ALA A 70 15.35 16.15 20.38
CA ALA A 70 16.12 15.27 19.49
C ALA A 70 17.10 16.02 18.55
N GLY A 71 17.18 17.36 18.63
CA GLY A 71 17.92 18.22 17.71
C GLY A 71 17.37 18.28 16.28
N HIS A 72 16.27 17.57 16.03
CA HIS A 72 15.67 17.38 14.72
C HIS A 72 14.15 17.35 14.84
N LEU A 73 13.43 17.76 13.79
CA LEU A 73 12.02 17.42 13.66
C LEU A 73 11.91 15.96 13.23
N LEU A 74 11.34 15.12 14.10
CA LEU A 74 11.09 13.71 13.82
C LEU A 74 9.70 13.53 13.20
N VAL A 75 9.66 12.94 12.00
CA VAL A 75 8.41 12.64 11.28
C VAL A 75 8.30 11.13 11.04
N ARG A 76 7.10 10.58 11.19
CA ARG A 76 6.82 9.16 10.89
C ARG A 76 7.25 8.81 9.46
N CYS A 77 7.84 7.63 9.27
CA CYS A 77 8.37 7.20 7.97
C CYS A 77 7.31 6.89 6.92
N ASN A 78 6.06 6.67 7.35
CA ASN A 78 4.92 6.31 6.49
C ASN A 78 5.19 5.10 5.57
N ASN A 79 6.12 4.23 5.96
CA ASN A 79 6.42 3.02 5.20
C ASN A 79 5.30 2.00 5.39
N ARG A 80 4.75 1.48 4.29
CA ARG A 80 3.67 0.50 4.31
C ARG A 80 4.11 -0.91 4.71
N ARG A 81 5.42 -1.23 4.61
CA ARG A 81 5.92 -2.60 4.77
C ARG A 81 6.13 -2.92 6.25
N THR A 82 5.50 -4.01 6.72
CA THR A 82 5.62 -4.42 8.13
C THR A 82 7.06 -4.70 8.53
N THR A 83 7.87 -5.27 7.63
CA THR A 83 9.31 -5.53 7.85
C THR A 83 10.15 -4.26 8.01
N ARG A 84 9.66 -3.12 7.54
CA ARG A 84 10.34 -1.82 7.64
C ARG A 84 9.96 -1.05 8.89
N CYS A 85 8.67 -1.00 9.18
CA CYS A 85 8.13 -0.28 10.32
C CYS A 85 6.73 -0.83 10.64
N PRO A 86 6.60 -1.75 11.61
CA PRO A 86 5.32 -2.35 11.98
C PRO A 86 4.24 -1.30 12.31
N ALA A 87 4.58 -0.27 13.09
CA ALA A 87 3.63 0.77 13.50
C ALA A 87 3.09 1.62 12.32
N CYS A 88 3.96 2.02 11.37
CA CYS A 88 3.53 2.76 10.18
C CYS A 88 2.76 1.86 9.21
N ALA A 89 3.19 0.61 9.05
CA ALA A 89 2.48 -0.37 8.24
C ALA A 89 1.07 -0.64 8.78
N GLU A 90 0.90 -0.75 10.09
CA GLU A 90 -0.40 -0.94 10.73
C GLU A 90 -1.34 0.26 10.51
N THR A 91 -0.81 1.48 10.62
CA THR A 91 -1.58 2.69 10.27
C THR A 91 -2.03 2.66 8.81
N TYR A 92 -1.11 2.32 7.90
CA TYR A 92 -1.41 2.19 6.47
C TYR A 92 -2.44 1.09 6.18
N ARG A 93 -2.38 -0.03 6.92
CA ARG A 93 -3.33 -1.14 6.84
C ARG A 93 -4.74 -0.67 7.23
N ARG A 94 -4.87 0.03 8.36
CA ARG A 94 -6.14 0.61 8.83
C ARG A 94 -6.69 1.65 7.85
N ASP A 95 -5.82 2.48 7.29
CA ASP A 95 -6.23 3.46 6.27
C ASP A 95 -6.72 2.79 4.99
N THR A 96 -6.04 1.73 4.54
CA THR A 96 -6.48 0.94 3.39
C THR A 96 -7.81 0.24 3.68
N TYR A 97 -7.99 -0.31 4.88
CA TYR A 97 -9.27 -0.88 5.32
C TYR A 97 -10.39 0.14 5.19
N HIS A 98 -10.24 1.34 5.77
CA HIS A 98 -11.25 2.38 5.68
C HIS A 98 -11.50 2.87 4.26
N LEU A 99 -10.47 2.94 3.42
CA LEU A 99 -10.61 3.31 2.01
C LEU A 99 -11.44 2.29 1.23
N ILE A 100 -11.22 0.98 1.46
CA ILE A 100 -11.98 -0.09 0.81
C ILE A 100 -13.40 -0.14 1.36
N THR A 101 -13.57 -0.13 2.68
CA THR A 101 -14.86 -0.13 3.37
C THR A 101 -15.73 1.04 2.94
N ALA A 102 -15.17 2.25 2.84
CA ALA A 102 -15.91 3.43 2.38
C ALA A 102 -16.45 3.24 0.95
N GLY A 103 -15.74 2.51 0.09
CA GLY A 103 -16.22 2.17 -1.25
C GLY A 103 -17.21 1.01 -1.29
N LEU A 104 -17.36 0.23 -0.23
CA LEU A 104 -18.34 -0.87 -0.20
C LEU A 104 -19.62 -0.46 0.54
N THR A 105 -19.47 0.26 1.64
CA THR A 105 -20.54 0.56 2.60
C THR A 105 -20.93 2.03 2.65
N GLY A 106 -20.20 2.91 1.97
CA GLY A 106 -20.32 4.35 2.17
C GLY A 106 -19.55 4.85 3.41
N GLY A 107 -19.74 6.14 3.74
CA GLY A 107 -19.03 6.84 4.80
C GLY A 107 -17.75 7.55 4.34
N LYS A 108 -17.24 8.45 5.19
CA LYS A 108 -16.01 9.24 4.96
C LYS A 108 -16.03 10.01 3.62
N GLY A 109 -17.18 10.57 3.27
CA GLY A 109 -17.41 11.30 2.01
C GLY A 109 -17.92 10.44 0.86
N THR A 110 -18.11 9.13 1.05
CA THR A 110 -18.82 8.26 0.08
C THR A 110 -20.28 8.07 0.53
N PRO A 111 -21.27 8.12 -0.36
CA PRO A 111 -22.67 7.91 0.01
C PRO A 111 -22.97 6.46 0.35
N ALA A 112 -23.97 6.22 1.19
CA ALA A 112 -24.39 4.87 1.59
C ALA A 112 -25.03 4.06 0.45
N THR A 113 -25.51 4.73 -0.60
CA THR A 113 -26.12 4.13 -1.80
C THR A 113 -25.19 3.19 -2.56
N VAL A 114 -23.86 3.33 -2.41
CA VAL A 114 -22.87 2.42 -3.02
C VAL A 114 -23.01 0.96 -2.59
N THR A 115 -23.73 0.70 -1.50
CA THR A 115 -24.13 -0.64 -1.05
C THR A 115 -25.01 -1.36 -2.08
N ALA A 116 -25.82 -0.63 -2.85
CA ALA A 116 -26.70 -1.21 -3.87
C ALA A 116 -25.99 -1.41 -5.23
N HIS A 117 -24.77 -0.91 -5.40
CA HIS A 117 -24.11 -0.88 -6.70
C HIS A 117 -23.53 -2.27 -7.06
N PRO A 118 -23.64 -2.74 -8.31
CA PRO A 118 -23.06 -4.00 -8.75
C PRO A 118 -21.56 -4.06 -8.51
N ARG A 119 -21.08 -5.11 -7.85
CA ARG A 119 -19.65 -5.27 -7.59
C ARG A 119 -19.20 -6.71 -7.48
N VAL A 120 -17.93 -6.90 -7.79
CA VAL A 120 -17.24 -8.19 -7.69
C VAL A 120 -15.89 -8.03 -7.01
N PHE A 121 -15.49 -9.08 -6.32
CA PHE A 121 -14.12 -9.32 -5.93
C PHE A 121 -13.47 -10.26 -6.96
N ALA A 122 -12.39 -9.81 -7.59
CA ALA A 122 -11.70 -10.57 -8.63
C ALA A 122 -10.20 -10.73 -8.31
N THR A 123 -9.69 -11.94 -8.53
CA THR A 123 -8.26 -12.29 -8.39
C THR A 123 -7.67 -12.68 -9.74
N PHE A 124 -6.67 -11.91 -10.18
CA PHE A 124 -6.00 -12.04 -11.49
C PHE A 124 -4.60 -12.58 -11.28
N THR A 125 -4.29 -13.74 -11.85
CA THR A 125 -2.98 -14.38 -11.68
C THR A 125 -2.00 -14.09 -12.82
N ALA A 126 -0.71 -14.21 -12.54
CA ALA A 126 0.33 -14.34 -13.56
C ALA A 126 0.23 -15.71 -14.29
N PRO A 127 0.74 -15.82 -15.52
CA PRO A 127 0.93 -17.12 -16.18
C PRO A 127 1.96 -17.98 -15.43
N GLY A 128 2.12 -19.22 -15.90
CA GLY A 128 3.18 -20.11 -15.41
C GLY A 128 4.48 -19.87 -16.18
N PHE A 129 5.61 -19.94 -15.47
CA PHE A 129 6.97 -19.78 -16.04
C PHE A 129 7.80 -21.06 -15.89
N GLY A 130 7.14 -22.19 -15.60
CA GLY A 130 7.77 -23.45 -15.20
C GLY A 130 7.02 -24.08 -14.04
N ALA A 131 7.26 -25.38 -13.81
CA ALA A 131 6.64 -26.10 -12.71
C ALA A 131 7.29 -25.69 -11.38
N VAL A 132 6.47 -25.41 -10.36
CA VAL A 132 6.91 -25.02 -9.03
C VAL A 132 6.36 -25.98 -7.98
N HIS A 133 7.03 -26.08 -6.84
CA HIS A 133 6.48 -26.75 -5.67
C HIS A 133 5.22 -26.03 -5.21
N ASN A 134 4.16 -26.79 -4.94
CA ASN A 134 2.88 -26.27 -4.50
C ASN A 134 2.23 -27.19 -3.46
N ARG A 135 1.09 -26.76 -2.94
CA ARG A 135 0.22 -27.56 -2.07
C ARG A 135 -1.11 -27.80 -2.80
N PRO A 136 -1.27 -28.92 -3.52
CA PRO A 136 -2.54 -29.28 -4.13
C PRO A 136 -3.63 -29.44 -3.05
N THR A 137 -4.90 -29.21 -3.41
CA THR A 137 -6.04 -29.43 -2.51
C THR A 137 -6.16 -30.91 -2.11
N THR A 138 -5.83 -31.81 -3.04
CA THR A 138 -5.79 -33.26 -2.83
C THR A 138 -4.49 -33.82 -3.40
N GLY A 139 -3.90 -34.80 -2.72
CA GLY A 139 -2.67 -35.49 -3.17
C GLY A 139 -1.36 -34.80 -2.77
N ARG A 140 -0.30 -35.09 -3.53
CA ARG A 140 1.08 -34.67 -3.27
C ARG A 140 1.53 -33.66 -4.31
N CYS A 141 2.51 -32.83 -3.94
CA CYS A 141 3.23 -32.00 -4.91
C CYS A 141 3.80 -32.88 -6.02
N ARG A 142 4.03 -32.33 -7.21
CA ARG A 142 4.61 -33.06 -8.35
C ARG A 142 6.02 -33.64 -8.05
N CYS A 143 6.68 -33.19 -6.99
CA CYS A 143 7.91 -33.80 -6.49
C CYS A 143 7.70 -35.08 -5.65
N GLY A 144 6.45 -35.52 -5.44
CA GLY A 144 6.10 -36.66 -4.59
C GLY A 144 5.87 -36.33 -3.11
N THR A 145 6.23 -35.13 -2.66
CA THR A 145 6.13 -34.72 -1.25
C THR A 145 4.81 -34.01 -0.94
N GLN A 146 4.24 -34.25 0.23
CA GLN A 146 3.17 -33.42 0.77
C GLN A 146 3.79 -32.32 1.63
N HIS A 147 3.83 -31.10 1.09
CA HIS A 147 4.45 -29.96 1.78
C HIS A 147 3.52 -29.41 2.87
N PRO A 148 4.00 -29.19 4.11
CA PRO A 148 3.24 -28.48 5.13
C PRO A 148 3.04 -27.01 4.75
N GLU A 149 2.10 -26.35 5.42
CA GLU A 149 1.99 -24.90 5.30
C GLU A 149 3.29 -24.23 5.75
N GLY A 150 3.73 -23.22 5.00
CA GLY A 150 4.98 -22.51 5.33
C GLY A 150 6.27 -23.18 4.87
N ALA A 151 6.24 -24.40 4.29
CA ALA A 151 7.43 -25.04 3.72
C ALA A 151 8.17 -24.11 2.76
N THR A 152 9.51 -24.10 2.87
CA THR A 152 10.41 -23.15 2.18
C THR A 152 10.51 -23.43 0.69
N GLU A 153 10.25 -24.67 0.29
CA GLU A 153 10.19 -25.13 -1.10
C GLU A 153 8.97 -24.56 -1.82
N LEU A 154 7.87 -24.26 -1.12
CA LEU A 154 6.64 -23.81 -1.78
C LEU A 154 6.87 -22.54 -2.61
N GLY A 155 6.54 -22.61 -3.90
CA GLY A 155 6.74 -21.54 -4.86
C GLY A 155 8.09 -21.59 -5.59
N THR A 156 9.07 -22.37 -5.11
CA THR A 156 10.34 -22.54 -5.84
C THR A 156 10.17 -23.52 -7.01
N PRO A 157 10.97 -23.40 -8.09
CA PRO A 157 10.87 -24.29 -9.24
C PRO A 157 11.24 -25.72 -8.90
N LEU A 158 10.53 -26.69 -9.47
CA LEU A 158 10.89 -28.11 -9.39
C LEU A 158 12.25 -28.38 -10.05
N ASN A 159 12.48 -27.73 -11.20
CA ASN A 159 13.77 -27.70 -11.86
C ASN A 159 14.14 -26.23 -12.14
N PRO A 160 15.03 -25.64 -11.33
CA PRO A 160 15.49 -24.27 -11.48
C PRO A 160 16.11 -23.95 -12.85
N ASP A 161 16.68 -24.91 -13.57
CA ASP A 161 17.38 -24.65 -14.83
C ASP A 161 16.42 -24.57 -16.03
N THR A 162 15.21 -25.13 -15.89
CA THR A 162 14.14 -25.05 -16.89
C THR A 162 13.11 -23.96 -16.62
N TYR A 163 13.21 -23.27 -15.48
CA TYR A 163 12.30 -22.19 -15.13
C TYR A 163 12.64 -20.91 -15.90
N ASP A 164 11.64 -20.32 -16.54
CA ASP A 164 11.79 -19.10 -17.33
C ASP A 164 11.81 -17.84 -16.44
N TYR A 165 12.97 -17.60 -15.82
CA TYR A 165 13.20 -16.40 -15.01
C TYR A 165 13.07 -15.11 -15.83
N ARG A 166 13.41 -15.16 -17.13
CA ARG A 166 13.35 -14.00 -18.03
C ARG A 166 11.90 -13.56 -18.19
N ALA A 167 11.02 -14.46 -18.59
CA ALA A 167 9.60 -14.18 -18.72
C ALA A 167 8.97 -13.79 -17.38
N ALA A 168 9.37 -14.41 -16.27
CA ALA A 168 8.86 -14.05 -14.94
C ALA A 168 9.18 -12.60 -14.54
N VAL A 169 10.45 -12.17 -14.69
CA VAL A 169 10.87 -10.80 -14.39
C VAL A 169 10.22 -9.79 -15.34
N LEU A 170 10.16 -10.10 -16.64
CA LEU A 170 9.54 -9.22 -17.61
C LEU A 170 8.03 -9.10 -17.40
N TRP A 171 7.34 -10.19 -17.05
CA TRP A 171 5.94 -10.15 -16.66
C TRP A 171 5.75 -9.21 -15.46
N ASN A 172 6.57 -9.32 -14.42
CA ASN A 172 6.49 -8.46 -13.23
C ASN A 172 6.65 -6.98 -13.61
N ALA A 173 7.61 -6.67 -14.48
CA ALA A 173 7.85 -5.32 -14.98
C ALA A 173 6.66 -4.76 -15.79
N HIS A 174 5.93 -5.64 -16.48
CA HIS A 174 4.82 -5.29 -17.36
C HIS A 174 3.43 -5.42 -16.69
N ALA A 175 3.32 -5.98 -15.49
CA ALA A 175 2.05 -6.21 -14.79
C ALA A 175 1.16 -4.94 -14.68
N GLY A 176 1.77 -3.77 -14.50
CA GLY A 176 1.06 -2.49 -14.52
C GLY A 176 0.47 -2.13 -15.88
N LYS A 177 1.21 -2.37 -16.98
CA LYS A 177 0.76 -2.16 -18.37
C LYS A 177 -0.37 -3.15 -18.72
N ILE A 178 -0.28 -4.41 -18.28
CA ILE A 178 -1.34 -5.42 -18.45
C ILE A 178 -2.64 -4.96 -17.78
N TRP A 179 -2.56 -4.50 -16.51
CA TRP A 179 -3.72 -3.97 -15.81
C TRP A 179 -4.35 -2.76 -16.52
N ALA A 180 -3.52 -1.85 -17.04
CA ALA A 180 -4.00 -0.68 -17.78
C ALA A 180 -4.76 -1.08 -19.05
N ARG A 181 -4.24 -2.06 -19.80
CA ARG A 181 -4.89 -2.63 -20.99
C ARG A 181 -6.22 -3.30 -20.64
N PHE A 182 -6.23 -4.12 -19.58
CA PHE A 182 -7.45 -4.73 -19.05
C PHE A 182 -8.50 -3.68 -18.68
N SER A 183 -8.11 -2.60 -18.00
CA SER A 183 -9.04 -1.54 -17.61
C SER A 183 -9.67 -0.81 -18.81
N ILE A 184 -8.99 -0.81 -19.97
CA ILE A 184 -9.56 -0.31 -21.23
C ILE A 184 -10.57 -1.32 -21.79
N TYR A 185 -10.19 -2.59 -21.86
CA TYR A 185 -11.05 -3.64 -22.41
C TYR A 185 -12.29 -3.90 -21.55
N LEU A 186 -12.17 -3.85 -20.22
CA LEU A 186 -13.32 -3.98 -19.33
C LEU A 186 -14.40 -2.94 -19.64
N ARG A 187 -14.01 -1.66 -19.82
CA ARG A 187 -14.96 -0.60 -20.20
C ARG A 187 -15.61 -0.86 -21.56
N ARG A 188 -14.86 -1.41 -22.52
CA ARG A 188 -15.40 -1.77 -23.85
C ARG A 188 -16.38 -2.93 -23.77
N GLU A 189 -16.04 -3.97 -23.02
CA GLU A 189 -16.87 -5.15 -22.83
C GLU A 189 -18.17 -4.83 -22.08
N ILE A 190 -18.13 -3.90 -21.12
CA ILE A 190 -19.35 -3.40 -20.45
C ILE A 190 -20.19 -2.58 -21.43
N ALA A 191 -19.59 -1.61 -22.14
CA ALA A 191 -20.31 -0.77 -23.09
C ALA A 191 -21.02 -1.63 -24.16
N LYS A 192 -20.31 -2.61 -24.72
CA LYS A 192 -20.85 -3.56 -25.70
C LYS A 192 -22.07 -4.32 -25.16
N ARG A 193 -22.00 -4.84 -23.93
CA ARG A 193 -23.12 -5.57 -23.29
C ARG A 193 -24.29 -4.65 -22.95
N ALA A 194 -24.03 -3.37 -22.72
CA ALA A 194 -25.07 -2.35 -22.51
C ALA A 194 -25.68 -1.82 -23.83
N GLY A 195 -25.24 -2.29 -25.00
CA GLY A 195 -25.67 -1.73 -26.29
C GLY A 195 -25.15 -0.32 -26.56
N LEU A 196 -24.07 0.08 -25.89
CA LEU A 196 -23.48 1.43 -25.96
C LEU A 196 -22.13 1.42 -26.67
N THR A 197 -21.80 2.54 -27.32
CA THR A 197 -20.41 2.81 -27.69
C THR A 197 -19.57 3.15 -26.45
N GLN A 198 -18.24 2.98 -26.55
CA GLN A 198 -17.34 3.38 -25.47
C GLN A 198 -17.43 4.88 -25.14
N ARG A 199 -17.76 5.72 -26.13
CA ARG A 199 -17.94 7.17 -25.93
C ARG A 199 -19.19 7.46 -25.11
N GLN A 200 -20.31 6.80 -25.42
CA GLN A 200 -21.58 6.97 -24.70
C GLN A 200 -21.51 6.40 -23.28
N PHE A 201 -20.80 5.29 -23.05
CA PHE A 201 -20.74 4.64 -21.74
C PHE A 201 -20.44 5.60 -20.59
N ARG A 202 -19.56 6.59 -20.78
CA ARG A 202 -19.18 7.55 -19.72
C ARG A 202 -20.36 8.39 -19.20
N ASP A 203 -21.37 8.60 -20.05
CA ASP A 203 -22.55 9.41 -19.75
C ASP A 203 -23.65 8.54 -19.07
N HIS A 204 -23.48 7.21 -19.06
CA HIS A 204 -24.41 6.25 -18.46
C HIS A 204 -23.86 5.52 -17.24
N GLY A 205 -22.54 5.37 -17.11
CA GLY A 205 -21.95 4.62 -16.03
C GLY A 205 -20.43 4.73 -15.94
N ARG A 206 -19.90 4.26 -14.81
CA ARG A 206 -18.47 4.30 -14.51
C ARG A 206 -18.00 3.00 -13.88
N VAL A 207 -16.82 2.54 -14.32
CA VAL A 207 -16.10 1.46 -13.65
C VAL A 207 -15.24 2.07 -12.55
N SER A 208 -15.59 1.77 -11.30
CA SER A 208 -14.83 2.15 -10.12
C SER A 208 -14.15 0.92 -9.55
N PHE A 209 -12.85 0.99 -9.28
CA PHE A 209 -12.15 -0.13 -8.63
C PHE A 209 -11.14 0.34 -7.60
N ALA A 210 -10.83 -0.57 -6.69
CA ALA A 210 -9.63 -0.54 -5.86
C ALA A 210 -8.93 -1.90 -6.00
N LYS A 211 -7.61 -1.88 -6.19
CA LYS A 211 -6.80 -3.08 -6.38
C LYS A 211 -5.56 -3.07 -5.52
N VAL A 212 -5.11 -4.26 -5.16
CA VAL A 212 -3.80 -4.51 -4.58
C VAL A 212 -3.04 -5.53 -5.43
N ALA A 213 -1.75 -5.29 -5.63
CA ALA A 213 -0.80 -6.30 -6.07
C ALA A 213 -0.44 -7.17 -4.86
N GLU A 214 -0.14 -8.45 -5.04
CA GLU A 214 0.52 -9.29 -4.04
C GLU A 214 1.51 -10.22 -4.76
N TYR A 215 2.61 -10.60 -4.09
CA TYR A 215 3.47 -11.66 -4.59
C TYR A 215 2.93 -13.03 -4.22
N GLN A 216 2.80 -13.89 -5.23
CA GLN A 216 2.72 -15.32 -4.99
C GLN A 216 4.07 -15.82 -4.45
N LYS A 217 4.09 -16.95 -3.75
CA LYS A 217 5.35 -17.56 -3.26
C LYS A 217 6.40 -17.77 -4.36
N ARG A 218 5.97 -17.93 -5.62
CA ARG A 218 6.83 -18.02 -6.81
C ARG A 218 7.39 -16.68 -7.33
N GLY A 219 7.28 -15.59 -6.57
CA GLY A 219 7.80 -14.27 -6.93
C GLY A 219 7.04 -13.52 -8.04
N ALA A 220 5.97 -14.09 -8.59
CA ALA A 220 5.12 -13.41 -9.57
C ALA A 220 4.03 -12.58 -8.86
N VAL A 221 3.81 -11.35 -9.33
CA VAL A 221 2.71 -10.53 -8.83
C VAL A 221 1.37 -11.08 -9.32
N HIS A 222 0.33 -10.94 -8.50
CA HIS A 222 -1.05 -11.14 -8.88
C HIS A 222 -1.88 -9.98 -8.32
N PHE A 223 -3.07 -9.75 -8.86
CA PHE A 223 -3.93 -8.65 -8.41
C PHE A 223 -5.17 -9.17 -7.72
N HIS A 224 -5.54 -8.55 -6.61
CA HIS A 224 -6.89 -8.61 -6.07
C HIS A 224 -7.56 -7.27 -6.30
N ALA A 225 -8.81 -7.27 -6.76
CA ALA A 225 -9.55 -6.04 -7.00
C ALA A 225 -11.00 -6.16 -6.55
N VAL A 226 -11.51 -5.10 -5.93
CA VAL A 226 -12.95 -4.82 -5.90
C VAL A 226 -13.25 -3.94 -7.10
N ILE A 227 -14.15 -4.40 -7.95
CA ILE A 227 -14.60 -3.68 -9.13
C ILE A 227 -16.11 -3.45 -8.97
N ARG A 228 -16.54 -2.21 -9.14
CA ARG A 228 -17.91 -1.74 -8.97
C ARG A 228 -18.37 -1.01 -10.23
N LEU A 229 -19.63 -1.19 -10.61
CA LEU A 229 -20.31 -0.38 -11.61
C LEU A 229 -21.13 0.69 -10.91
N ASP A 230 -20.84 1.93 -11.25
CA ASP A 230 -21.50 3.12 -10.73
C ASP A 230 -22.30 3.83 -11.83
N GLY A 231 -23.13 4.79 -11.45
CA GLY A 231 -23.64 5.80 -12.37
C GLY A 231 -22.52 6.72 -12.91
N PRO A 232 -22.87 7.65 -13.82
CA PRO A 232 -21.89 8.47 -14.56
C PRO A 232 -20.99 9.33 -13.66
N GLU A 233 -21.54 9.86 -12.56
CA GLU A 233 -20.79 10.68 -11.59
C GLU A 233 -20.03 9.85 -10.54
N GLY A 234 -20.13 8.52 -10.61
CA GLY A 234 -19.52 7.59 -9.65
C GLY A 234 -20.51 7.18 -8.56
N GLY A 235 -19.99 6.93 -7.36
CA GLY A 235 -20.76 6.37 -6.25
C GLY A 235 -21.97 7.22 -5.81
N ASP A 236 -22.00 8.50 -6.18
CA ASP A 236 -23.07 9.46 -5.89
C ASP A 236 -24.32 9.29 -6.76
N THR A 237 -24.21 8.56 -7.87
CA THR A 237 -25.31 8.33 -8.80
C THR A 237 -25.61 6.84 -8.92
N PRO A 238 -26.91 6.45 -8.93
CA PRO A 238 -27.28 5.04 -9.03
C PRO A 238 -26.80 4.46 -10.37
N PRO A 239 -26.41 3.17 -10.38
CA PRO A 239 -26.06 2.48 -11.61
C PRO A 239 -27.31 2.30 -12.49
N PRO A 240 -27.16 2.26 -13.82
CA PRO A 240 -28.27 1.99 -14.74
C PRO A 240 -28.81 0.57 -14.57
N ALA A 241 -30.08 0.33 -14.91
CA ALA A 241 -30.77 -0.95 -14.67
C ALA A 241 -30.10 -2.17 -15.34
N TRP A 242 -29.40 -1.98 -16.47
CA TRP A 242 -28.66 -3.04 -17.13
C TRP A 242 -27.38 -3.43 -16.38
N ALA A 243 -26.87 -2.59 -15.48
CA ALA A 243 -25.66 -2.89 -14.73
C ALA A 243 -25.97 -3.92 -13.65
N THR A 244 -25.55 -5.15 -13.88
CA THR A 244 -25.71 -6.26 -12.91
C THR A 244 -24.35 -6.86 -12.53
N PRO A 245 -24.25 -7.54 -11.38
CA PRO A 245 -23.02 -8.23 -11.00
C PRO A 245 -22.59 -9.30 -12.02
N ASP A 246 -23.57 -9.96 -12.67
CA ASP A 246 -23.31 -10.99 -13.67
C ASP A 246 -22.77 -10.39 -14.96
N LEU A 247 -23.35 -9.29 -15.45
CA LEU A 247 -22.81 -8.53 -16.59
C LEU A 247 -21.36 -8.10 -16.31
N LEU A 248 -21.10 -7.60 -15.10
CA LEU A 248 -19.75 -7.20 -14.69
C LEU A 248 -18.79 -8.39 -14.68
N ALA A 249 -19.19 -9.53 -14.12
CA ALA A 249 -18.38 -10.74 -14.08
C ALA A 249 -18.04 -11.24 -15.51
N ASP A 250 -19.03 -11.27 -16.40
CA ASP A 250 -18.83 -11.69 -17.79
C ASP A 250 -17.95 -10.72 -18.58
N ALA A 251 -18.12 -9.41 -18.38
CA ALA A 251 -17.26 -8.41 -18.97
C ALA A 251 -15.80 -8.54 -18.49
N ILE A 252 -15.59 -8.88 -17.20
CA ILE A 252 -14.25 -9.13 -16.66
C ILE A 252 -13.62 -10.36 -17.33
N ARG A 253 -14.35 -11.49 -17.44
CA ARG A 253 -13.85 -12.69 -18.12
C ARG A 253 -13.43 -12.39 -19.56
N ALA A 254 -14.29 -11.72 -20.32
CA ALA A 254 -14.01 -11.35 -21.70
C ALA A 254 -12.82 -10.38 -21.81
N ALA A 255 -12.75 -9.38 -20.93
CA ALA A 255 -11.66 -8.42 -20.92
C ALA A 255 -10.33 -9.07 -20.55
N VAL A 256 -10.30 -10.01 -19.59
CA VAL A 256 -9.10 -10.78 -19.25
C VAL A 256 -8.64 -11.61 -20.45
N ALA A 257 -9.56 -12.35 -21.09
CA ALA A 257 -9.24 -13.18 -22.24
C ALA A 257 -8.70 -12.37 -23.44
N ALA A 258 -9.20 -11.14 -23.64
CA ALA A 258 -8.71 -10.27 -24.70
C ALA A 258 -7.41 -9.55 -24.35
N THR A 259 -7.03 -9.45 -23.07
CA THR A 259 -5.90 -8.61 -22.63
C THR A 259 -4.56 -9.22 -23.00
N GLU A 260 -3.93 -8.61 -23.99
CA GLU A 260 -2.55 -8.85 -24.37
C GLU A 260 -1.86 -7.51 -24.65
N ILE A 261 -0.58 -7.43 -24.28
CA ILE A 261 0.28 -6.28 -24.60
C ILE A 261 1.59 -6.76 -25.25
N PRO A 262 2.14 -5.98 -26.20
CA PRO A 262 3.48 -6.24 -26.71
C PRO A 262 4.52 -5.99 -25.61
N GLY A 263 5.56 -6.81 -25.63
CA GLY A 263 6.78 -6.70 -24.85
C GLY A 263 7.99 -6.35 -25.70
N PRO A 264 9.20 -6.35 -25.11
CA PRO A 264 10.43 -6.10 -25.85
C PRO A 264 10.75 -7.25 -26.82
N VAL A 265 11.49 -6.94 -27.88
CA VAL A 265 12.14 -7.94 -28.74
C VAL A 265 13.52 -8.22 -28.16
N LEU A 266 13.77 -9.46 -27.75
CA LEU A 266 15.05 -9.89 -27.17
C LEU A 266 15.59 -11.07 -27.96
N ASP A 267 16.86 -10.99 -28.35
CA ASP A 267 17.55 -12.06 -29.09
C ASP A 267 16.75 -12.50 -30.35
N GLY A 268 16.13 -11.54 -31.06
CA GLY A 268 15.29 -11.79 -32.23
C GLY A 268 13.86 -12.29 -31.94
N THR A 269 13.50 -12.48 -30.67
CA THR A 269 12.17 -12.98 -30.27
C THR A 269 11.30 -11.86 -29.70
N ALA A 270 10.13 -11.61 -30.30
CA ALA A 270 9.14 -10.69 -29.76
C ALA A 270 8.42 -11.32 -28.56
N HIS A 271 8.42 -10.64 -27.41
CA HIS A 271 7.65 -11.06 -26.25
C HIS A 271 6.25 -10.44 -26.24
N THR A 272 5.26 -11.16 -25.72
CA THR A 272 3.93 -10.64 -25.39
C THR A 272 3.55 -11.04 -23.98
N PHE A 273 2.67 -10.26 -23.35
CA PHE A 273 2.26 -10.49 -21.97
C PHE A 273 0.74 -10.43 -21.81
N ALA A 274 0.20 -11.44 -21.13
CA ALA A 274 -1.21 -11.57 -20.79
C ALA A 274 -1.36 -12.05 -19.32
N PHE A 275 -2.59 -12.10 -18.84
CA PHE A 275 -2.90 -12.76 -17.57
C PHE A 275 -2.77 -14.29 -17.69
N GLY A 276 -2.57 -14.95 -16.56
CA GLY A 276 -2.61 -16.41 -16.48
C GLY A 276 -4.04 -16.95 -16.62
N LYS A 277 -4.14 -18.27 -16.80
CA LYS A 277 -5.42 -18.98 -16.98
C LYS A 277 -6.33 -18.93 -15.74
N GLN A 278 -5.77 -18.71 -14.55
CA GLN A 278 -6.54 -18.68 -13.30
C GLN A 278 -7.09 -17.27 -13.06
N LEU A 279 -8.42 -17.21 -12.95
CA LEU A 279 -9.20 -16.02 -12.63
C LEU A 279 -10.32 -16.44 -11.67
N ASP A 280 -10.31 -15.91 -10.45
CA ASP A 280 -11.39 -16.11 -9.48
C ASP A 280 -12.25 -14.85 -9.43
N ILE A 281 -13.56 -14.97 -9.65
CA ILE A 281 -14.52 -13.86 -9.61
C ILE A 281 -15.64 -14.25 -8.67
N ARG A 282 -15.88 -13.42 -7.65
CA ARG A 282 -16.95 -13.58 -6.67
C ARG A 282 -17.80 -12.32 -6.65
N THR A 283 -19.09 -12.47 -6.88
CA THR A 283 -20.03 -11.35 -6.71
C THR A 283 -20.17 -11.02 -5.23
N ILE A 284 -20.21 -9.72 -4.89
CA ILE A 284 -20.43 -9.26 -3.53
C ILE A 284 -21.90 -8.83 -3.45
N ARG A 285 -22.74 -9.70 -2.87
CA ARG A 285 -24.18 -9.45 -2.74
C ARG A 285 -24.48 -8.69 -1.45
N THR A 286 -25.43 -7.76 -1.55
CA THR A 286 -25.95 -6.95 -0.44
C THR A 286 -27.33 -7.53 -0.11
N ALA A 287 -27.49 -8.11 1.08
CA ALA A 287 -28.74 -8.71 1.60
C ALA A 287 -29.22 -10.01 0.90
N ASP A 288 -28.76 -11.15 1.40
CA ASP A 288 -29.60 -12.17 2.07
C ASP A 288 -28.75 -13.39 2.42
N PHE A 289 -28.71 -13.67 3.72
CA PHE A 289 -27.91 -14.72 4.33
C PHE A 289 -28.68 -16.04 4.27
N THR A 290 -28.44 -16.86 3.26
CA THR A 290 -28.69 -18.31 3.34
C THR A 290 -27.59 -19.10 2.64
N ALA A 291 -26.93 -19.94 3.46
CA ALA A 291 -26.03 -21.05 3.14
C ALA A 291 -24.74 -20.82 2.31
N GLY A 292 -23.58 -20.91 2.98
CA GLY A 292 -22.50 -21.79 2.51
C GLY A 292 -21.13 -21.18 2.21
N THR A 293 -21.03 -20.04 1.53
CA THR A 293 -19.72 -19.39 1.22
C THR A 293 -19.87 -17.89 0.86
N THR A 294 -20.49 -17.07 1.72
CA THR A 294 -20.75 -15.66 1.41
C THR A 294 -19.60 -14.73 1.83
N LEU A 295 -19.04 -14.00 0.86
CA LEU A 295 -17.95 -13.03 1.07
C LEU A 295 -18.54 -11.67 1.48
N THR A 296 -18.45 -11.29 2.76
CA THR A 296 -18.99 -10.02 3.28
C THR A 296 -18.12 -8.81 2.92
N GLU A 297 -18.69 -7.61 2.84
CA GLU A 297 -17.94 -6.37 2.55
C GLU A 297 -16.78 -6.13 3.53
N ARG A 298 -17.03 -6.40 4.83
CA ARG A 298 -16.00 -6.32 5.88
C ARG A 298 -14.90 -7.36 5.67
N ALA A 299 -15.25 -8.58 5.28
CA ALA A 299 -14.27 -9.62 4.96
C ALA A 299 -13.41 -9.24 3.74
N VAL A 300 -14.01 -8.66 2.69
CA VAL A 300 -13.28 -8.15 1.51
C VAL A 300 -12.32 -7.02 1.91
N ALA A 301 -12.80 -6.04 2.68
CA ALA A 301 -11.97 -4.92 3.12
C ALA A 301 -10.81 -5.39 4.01
N ALA A 302 -11.07 -6.28 4.96
CA ALA A 302 -10.04 -6.87 5.81
C ALA A 302 -9.03 -7.67 4.99
N TYR A 303 -9.51 -8.48 4.03
CA TYR A 303 -8.68 -9.23 3.11
C TYR A 303 -7.75 -8.30 2.33
N ILE A 304 -8.27 -7.30 1.62
CA ILE A 304 -7.45 -6.37 0.82
C ILE A 304 -6.47 -5.58 1.69
N ALA A 305 -6.91 -5.11 2.86
CA ALA A 305 -6.05 -4.40 3.80
C ALA A 305 -4.88 -5.27 4.27
N LYS A 306 -5.11 -6.56 4.56
CA LYS A 306 -4.07 -7.54 4.95
C LYS A 306 -2.94 -7.61 3.94
N TYR A 307 -3.25 -7.52 2.64
CA TYR A 307 -2.24 -7.60 1.60
C TYR A 307 -1.52 -6.27 1.38
N ALA A 308 -2.17 -5.14 1.63
CA ALA A 308 -1.65 -3.79 1.38
C ALA A 308 -0.28 -3.49 2.04
N THR A 309 0.06 -4.18 3.13
CA THR A 309 1.33 -4.05 3.86
C THR A 309 2.38 -5.09 3.51
N LYS A 310 2.03 -6.13 2.74
CA LYS A 310 2.99 -7.15 2.29
C LYS A 310 3.83 -6.66 1.11
N GLY A 311 5.04 -7.16 0.99
CA GLY A 311 5.95 -6.84 -0.12
C GLY A 311 6.53 -8.09 -0.78
N ALA A 312 7.65 -7.93 -1.48
CA ALA A 312 8.36 -9.06 -2.08
C ALA A 312 8.94 -9.99 -1.01
N GLU A 313 9.28 -9.46 0.15
CA GLU A 313 9.82 -10.19 1.29
C GLU A 313 8.93 -11.34 1.78
N THR A 314 7.61 -11.24 1.64
CA THR A 314 6.70 -12.36 1.97
C THR A 314 6.83 -13.57 1.04
N ALA A 315 7.36 -13.37 -0.17
CA ALA A 315 7.66 -14.45 -1.11
C ALA A 315 9.14 -14.83 -1.10
N THR A 316 10.05 -13.92 -0.71
CA THR A 316 11.50 -14.11 -0.91
C THR A 316 12.36 -14.03 0.35
N GLY A 317 11.78 -13.85 1.53
CA GLY A 317 12.52 -13.83 2.80
C GLY A 317 12.91 -12.43 3.27
N THR A 318 13.56 -11.59 2.45
CA THR A 318 14.16 -10.33 2.98
C THR A 318 14.33 -9.13 2.00
N LEU A 319 13.75 -9.14 0.79
CA LEU A 319 13.96 -8.05 -0.19
C LEU A 319 13.06 -6.83 0.02
N ASP A 320 13.31 -6.06 1.07
CA ASP A 320 12.55 -4.84 1.37
C ASP A 320 13.28 -3.53 1.01
N ARG A 321 14.52 -3.59 0.44
CA ARG A 321 15.37 -2.45 -0.01
C ARG A 321 15.92 -2.68 -1.39
N PRO A 322 16.15 -1.60 -2.17
CA PRO A 322 16.98 -1.66 -3.37
C PRO A 322 18.31 -2.39 -3.13
N VAL A 323 18.64 -3.28 -4.07
CA VAL A 323 19.92 -3.98 -4.13
C VAL A 323 20.85 -3.10 -4.97
N LYS A 324 21.86 -2.47 -4.35
CA LYS A 324 22.76 -1.54 -5.04
C LYS A 324 23.91 -2.25 -5.71
N LEU A 325 24.37 -3.36 -5.12
CA LEU A 325 25.42 -4.22 -5.64
C LEU A 325 24.97 -5.67 -5.61
N LEU A 326 25.29 -6.43 -6.67
CA LEU A 326 24.92 -7.85 -6.74
C LEU A 326 25.64 -8.70 -5.67
N ALA A 327 26.82 -8.26 -5.21
CA ALA A 327 27.56 -8.90 -4.12
C ALA A 327 26.78 -8.90 -2.80
N GLU A 328 25.84 -7.95 -2.58
CA GLU A 328 25.00 -7.92 -1.38
C GLU A 328 24.18 -9.21 -1.20
N LEU A 329 23.86 -9.91 -2.31
CA LEU A 329 23.08 -11.15 -2.26
C LEU A 329 23.75 -12.25 -1.44
N ALA A 330 25.08 -12.23 -1.29
CA ALA A 330 25.81 -13.19 -0.47
C ALA A 330 25.45 -13.08 1.02
N HIS A 331 25.03 -11.89 1.47
CA HIS A 331 24.73 -11.60 2.88
C HIS A 331 23.22 -11.53 3.18
N LEU A 332 22.38 -11.84 2.20
CA LEU A 332 20.93 -11.85 2.37
C LEU A 332 20.43 -13.28 2.51
N ASP A 333 19.56 -13.48 3.49
CA ASP A 333 18.79 -14.72 3.63
C ASP A 333 17.68 -14.73 2.55
N LEU A 334 18.01 -15.35 1.42
CA LEU A 334 17.17 -15.47 0.24
C LEU A 334 17.18 -16.91 -0.25
N THR A 335 16.02 -17.39 -0.69
CA THR A 335 15.95 -18.64 -1.45
C THR A 335 16.76 -18.53 -2.75
N GLU A 336 17.30 -19.65 -3.23
CA GLU A 336 18.01 -19.67 -4.52
C GLU A 336 17.13 -19.17 -5.67
N HIS A 337 15.83 -19.47 -5.62
CA HIS A 337 14.85 -18.95 -6.58
C HIS A 337 14.79 -17.41 -6.58
N ALA A 338 14.71 -16.78 -5.40
CA ALA A 338 14.72 -15.33 -5.29
C ALA A 338 16.05 -14.74 -5.77
N ARG A 339 17.18 -15.39 -5.44
CA ARG A 339 18.52 -14.99 -5.90
C ARG A 339 18.61 -15.01 -7.43
N ARG A 340 18.08 -16.04 -8.09
CA ARG A 340 18.00 -16.13 -9.56
C ARG A 340 17.13 -15.03 -10.15
N LEU A 341 15.94 -14.76 -9.61
CA LEU A 341 15.09 -13.64 -10.06
C LEU A 341 15.80 -12.28 -9.96
N VAL A 342 16.51 -12.02 -8.85
CA VAL A 342 17.28 -10.77 -8.68
C VAL A 342 18.43 -10.70 -9.67
N ARG A 343 19.19 -11.79 -9.86
CA ARG A 343 20.25 -11.86 -10.87
C ARG A 343 19.70 -11.61 -12.27
N THR A 344 18.55 -12.19 -12.62
CA THR A 344 17.87 -11.95 -13.90
C THR A 344 17.47 -10.49 -14.06
N CYS A 345 16.96 -9.82 -13.02
CA CYS A 345 16.71 -8.37 -13.06
C CYS A 345 17.99 -7.58 -13.37
N TRP A 346 19.12 -7.99 -12.81
CA TRP A 346 20.42 -7.34 -13.03
C TRP A 346 20.97 -7.55 -14.44
N THR A 347 20.86 -8.78 -14.96
CA THR A 347 21.26 -9.14 -16.33
C THR A 347 20.39 -8.41 -17.36
N LEU A 348 19.06 -8.46 -17.21
CA LEU A 348 18.15 -7.78 -18.12
C LEU A 348 18.28 -6.25 -18.00
N GLY A 349 18.45 -5.72 -16.78
CA GLY A 349 18.66 -4.30 -16.56
C GLY A 349 20.04 -3.79 -17.01
N ALA A 350 20.91 -4.65 -17.54
CA ALA A 350 22.15 -4.26 -18.22
C ALA A 350 21.94 -3.96 -19.72
N ARG A 351 20.80 -4.37 -20.28
CA ARG A 351 20.52 -4.27 -21.72
C ARG A 351 19.96 -2.88 -22.06
N PRO A 352 20.56 -2.15 -23.02
CA PRO A 352 20.08 -0.81 -23.41
C PRO A 352 18.61 -0.80 -23.85
N GLU A 353 18.17 -1.82 -24.58
CA GLU A 353 16.79 -1.96 -25.07
C GLU A 353 15.75 -2.13 -23.94
N LEU A 354 16.18 -2.38 -22.70
CA LEU A 354 15.33 -2.52 -21.51
C LEU A 354 15.53 -1.40 -20.49
N GLU A 355 16.25 -0.33 -20.82
CA GLU A 355 16.58 0.76 -19.88
C GLU A 355 15.34 1.37 -19.23
N GLU A 356 14.25 1.56 -19.99
CA GLU A 356 12.99 2.12 -19.50
C GLU A 356 12.35 1.33 -18.34
N LEU A 357 12.66 0.03 -18.24
CA LEU A 357 12.13 -0.84 -17.20
C LEU A 357 12.85 -0.66 -15.86
N ARG A 358 14.07 -0.09 -15.87
CA ARG A 358 14.90 0.16 -14.69
C ARG A 358 15.03 -1.07 -13.77
N LEU A 359 15.21 -2.26 -14.35
CA LEU A 359 15.09 -3.54 -13.64
C LEU A 359 16.06 -3.69 -12.47
N ARG A 360 17.27 -3.10 -12.54
CA ARG A 360 18.23 -3.07 -11.41
C ARG A 360 17.67 -2.31 -10.21
N ALA A 361 17.07 -1.14 -10.43
CA ALA A 361 16.46 -0.35 -9.35
C ALA A 361 15.29 -1.09 -8.68
N TRP A 362 14.57 -1.90 -9.45
CA TRP A 362 13.41 -2.69 -9.00
C TRP A 362 13.73 -4.15 -8.71
N ALA A 363 15.00 -4.54 -8.64
CA ALA A 363 15.40 -5.94 -8.43
C ALA A 363 14.92 -6.48 -7.08
N HIS A 364 14.88 -5.62 -6.06
CA HIS A 364 14.30 -5.92 -4.75
C HIS A 364 12.78 -6.15 -4.77
N MET A 365 12.12 -5.76 -5.85
CA MET A 365 10.70 -6.05 -6.14
C MET A 365 10.58 -7.08 -7.26
N LEU A 366 11.64 -7.85 -7.56
CA LEU A 366 11.65 -8.89 -8.60
C LEU A 366 11.22 -8.36 -9.98
N GLY A 367 11.55 -7.10 -10.27
CA GLY A 367 11.21 -6.41 -11.51
C GLY A 367 9.87 -5.66 -11.48
N PHE A 368 9.02 -5.86 -10.47
CA PHE A 368 7.75 -5.14 -10.36
C PHE A 368 7.99 -3.66 -10.02
N ARG A 369 7.53 -2.78 -10.91
CA ARG A 369 7.70 -1.33 -10.82
C ARG A 369 6.40 -0.55 -10.66
N GLY A 370 5.31 -1.25 -10.33
CA GLY A 370 3.97 -0.68 -10.18
C GLY A 370 3.65 -0.25 -8.76
N HIS A 371 2.57 0.50 -8.61
CA HIS A 371 2.00 0.78 -7.28
C HIS A 371 1.34 -0.49 -6.70
N PHE A 372 1.63 -0.76 -5.44
CA PHE A 372 1.11 -1.94 -4.76
C PHE A 372 -0.39 -1.84 -4.45
N SER A 373 -0.90 -0.65 -4.16
CA SER A 373 -2.33 -0.40 -4.03
C SER A 373 -2.71 0.82 -4.84
N THR A 374 -3.81 0.72 -5.59
CA THR A 374 -4.36 1.85 -6.36
C THR A 374 -5.87 1.77 -6.36
N LYS A 375 -6.54 2.92 -6.40
CA LYS A 375 -7.96 3.02 -6.69
C LYS A 375 -8.23 4.02 -7.79
N THR A 376 -9.37 3.87 -8.45
CA THR A 376 -9.95 4.93 -9.27
C THR A 376 -10.34 6.13 -8.40
N ARG A 377 -10.33 7.33 -8.98
CA ARG A 377 -10.56 8.58 -8.23
C ARG A 377 -11.89 8.58 -7.47
N ARG A 378 -12.97 8.14 -8.13
CA ARG A 378 -14.36 8.12 -7.63
C ARG A 378 -14.75 6.84 -6.85
N TYR A 379 -13.80 5.97 -6.52
CA TYR A 379 -14.12 4.74 -5.79
C TYR A 379 -14.58 5.01 -4.34
N SER A 380 -13.86 5.88 -3.62
CA SER A 380 -14.10 6.27 -2.22
C SER A 380 -13.22 7.46 -1.80
N THR A 381 -13.13 7.76 -0.51
CA THR A 381 -12.19 8.71 0.13
C THR A 381 -10.70 8.48 -0.23
N THR A 382 -9.80 9.37 0.18
CA THR A 382 -8.36 9.28 -0.11
C THR A 382 -7.51 9.04 1.13
N LEU A 383 -6.30 8.47 0.95
CA LEU A 383 -5.32 8.36 2.04
C LEU A 383 -4.89 9.74 2.57
N GLY A 384 -4.94 10.79 1.74
CA GLY A 384 -4.68 12.18 2.15
C GLY A 384 -5.75 12.66 3.12
N ALA A 385 -7.03 12.57 2.73
CA ALA A 385 -8.16 12.95 3.58
C ALA A 385 -8.20 12.20 4.92
N LEU A 386 -7.84 10.91 4.92
CA LEU A 386 -7.73 10.13 6.16
C LEU A 386 -6.62 10.64 7.09
N ARG A 387 -5.48 11.08 6.52
CA ARG A 387 -4.36 11.66 7.29
C ARG A 387 -4.71 13.04 7.81
N GLU A 388 -5.35 13.87 7.00
CA GLU A 388 -5.82 15.21 7.37
C GLU A 388 -6.84 15.12 8.51
N ALA A 389 -7.85 14.25 8.40
CA ALA A 389 -8.83 14.03 9.46
C ALA A 389 -8.17 13.59 10.78
N ARG A 390 -7.15 12.71 10.71
CA ARG A 390 -6.38 12.31 11.88
C ARG A 390 -5.55 13.46 12.47
N ALA A 391 -4.94 14.29 11.62
CA ALA A 391 -4.17 15.45 12.05
C ALA A 391 -5.05 16.50 12.73
N ALA A 392 -6.23 16.79 12.16
CA ALA A 392 -7.23 17.69 12.75
C ALA A 392 -7.71 17.18 14.12
N TRP A 393 -8.03 15.89 14.23
CA TRP A 393 -8.43 15.28 15.50
C TRP A 393 -7.33 15.37 16.57
N ARG A 394 -6.06 15.15 16.19
CA ARG A 394 -4.92 15.32 17.12
C ARG A 394 -4.71 16.78 17.53
N LYS A 395 -4.85 17.72 16.59
CA LYS A 395 -4.77 19.16 16.90
C LYS A 395 -5.85 19.56 17.90
N ALA A 396 -7.10 19.16 17.67
CA ALA A 396 -8.21 19.45 18.57
C ALA A 396 -7.96 18.92 19.99
N GLN A 397 -7.46 17.68 20.13
CA GLN A 397 -7.14 17.12 21.44
C GLN A 397 -6.02 17.87 22.19
N ALA A 398 -5.02 18.37 21.46
CA ALA A 398 -3.97 19.18 22.07
C ALA A 398 -4.48 20.54 22.57
N THR A 399 -5.52 21.09 21.94
CA THR A 399 -6.12 22.39 22.33
C THR A 399 -7.10 22.26 23.50
N THR A 400 -7.72 21.11 23.73
CA THR A 400 -8.67 20.89 24.85
C THR A 400 -8.09 21.06 26.27
N GLY A 401 -6.79 21.32 26.41
CA GLY A 401 -6.13 21.62 27.70
C GLY A 401 -5.46 22.99 27.78
N THR A 402 -5.65 23.88 26.80
CA THR A 402 -5.03 25.22 26.77
C THR A 402 -6.14 26.26 26.65
N PRO A 403 -6.28 27.23 27.59
CA PRO A 403 -7.26 28.29 27.45
C PRO A 403 -7.00 29.06 26.14
N PRO A 404 -8.04 29.42 25.38
CA PRO A 404 -7.86 30.23 24.19
C PRO A 404 -7.16 31.54 24.57
N LEU A 405 -6.10 31.91 23.85
CA LEU A 405 -5.55 33.25 23.98
C LEU A 405 -6.66 34.26 23.68
N PRO A 406 -6.81 35.33 24.48
CA PRO A 406 -7.78 36.39 24.18
C PRO A 406 -7.46 36.96 22.80
N THR A 407 -8.43 36.82 21.89
CA THR A 407 -8.39 37.42 20.56
C THR A 407 -8.63 38.91 20.75
N PRO A 408 -7.69 39.81 20.37
CA PRO A 408 -8.00 41.24 20.29
C PRO A 408 -9.16 41.42 19.31
N GLY A 409 -10.16 42.21 19.70
CA GLY A 409 -11.44 42.33 19.01
C GLY A 409 -11.33 42.92 17.61
N ASP A 410 -11.17 42.04 16.62
CA ASP A 410 -11.38 42.34 15.22
C ASP A 410 -12.22 41.20 14.62
N ASP A 411 -13.37 41.52 14.03
CA ASP A 411 -14.39 40.60 13.51
C ASP A 411 -13.94 39.79 12.26
N THR A 412 -12.64 39.72 12.00
CA THR A 412 -12.04 38.95 10.92
C THR A 412 -11.54 37.61 11.45
N GLU A 413 -12.00 36.48 10.89
CA GLU A 413 -11.43 35.16 11.20
C GLU A 413 -9.91 35.19 11.00
N PRO A 414 -9.09 35.06 12.07
CA PRO A 414 -7.65 35.18 11.95
C PRO A 414 -7.11 34.00 11.14
N THR A 415 -6.60 34.30 9.95
CA THR A 415 -5.93 33.32 9.11
C THR A 415 -4.43 33.34 9.40
N THR A 416 -3.77 32.19 9.28
CA THR A 416 -2.34 32.04 9.56
C THR A 416 -1.57 31.74 8.28
N LEU A 417 -0.53 32.53 7.98
CA LEU A 417 0.47 32.20 6.95
C LEU A 417 1.55 31.31 7.58
N VAL A 418 1.75 30.12 7.00
CA VAL A 418 2.78 29.18 7.45
C VAL A 418 3.93 29.17 6.45
N LEU A 419 5.10 29.65 6.87
CA LEU A 419 6.36 29.54 6.14
C LEU A 419 7.18 28.41 6.74
N ALA A 420 7.59 27.43 5.93
CA ALA A 420 8.35 26.29 6.41
C ALA A 420 9.50 25.94 5.46
N HIS A 421 10.69 25.75 6.03
CA HIS A 421 11.86 25.25 5.34
C HIS A 421 12.37 24.01 6.08
N TRP A 422 12.35 22.86 5.41
CA TRP A 422 12.81 21.60 5.97
C TRP A 422 13.73 20.88 4.98
N THR A 423 14.90 20.45 5.44
CA THR A 423 15.86 19.65 4.69
C THR A 423 15.96 18.25 5.31
N PHE A 424 16.26 17.26 4.49
CA PHE A 424 16.43 15.89 4.95
C PHE A 424 17.76 15.74 5.71
N ALA A 425 17.68 15.40 6.99
CA ALA A 425 18.85 15.22 7.86
C ALA A 425 19.22 13.74 8.08
N GLY A 426 18.27 12.81 7.88
CA GLY A 426 18.53 11.38 8.05
C GLY A 426 17.29 10.54 8.31
N VAL A 427 17.52 9.26 8.63
CA VAL A 427 16.46 8.29 8.96
C VAL A 427 16.89 7.45 10.15
N GLY A 428 15.97 7.22 11.07
CA GLY A 428 16.14 6.28 12.17
C GLY A 428 16.28 6.96 13.53
N LEU A 429 16.16 6.12 14.56
CA LEU A 429 16.37 6.49 15.96
C LEU A 429 17.82 6.19 16.36
N THR A 430 18.39 7.02 17.23
CA THR A 430 19.63 6.67 17.96
C THR A 430 19.36 5.47 18.89
N PRO A 431 20.40 4.79 19.40
CA PRO A 431 20.22 3.71 20.37
C PRO A 431 19.37 4.14 21.58
N GLY A 432 19.69 5.29 22.20
CA GLY A 432 18.91 5.87 23.31
C GLY A 432 17.45 6.15 22.97
N GLU A 433 17.20 6.84 21.86
CA GLU A 433 15.83 7.14 21.42
C GLU A 433 15.03 5.88 21.09
N ARG A 434 15.68 4.84 20.52
CA ARG A 434 15.06 3.55 20.24
C ARG A 434 14.62 2.87 21.52
N TRP A 435 15.51 2.80 22.50
CA TRP A 435 15.21 2.21 23.81
C TRP A 435 14.03 2.93 24.48
N LEU A 436 14.02 4.27 24.45
CA LEU A 436 12.90 5.06 24.97
C LEU A 436 11.59 4.84 24.20
N THR A 437 11.66 4.74 22.87
CA THR A 437 10.48 4.48 22.04
C THR A 437 9.90 3.10 22.32
N GLU A 438 10.74 2.09 22.51
CA GLU A 438 10.32 0.73 22.90
C GLU A 438 9.67 0.72 24.28
N ALA A 439 10.18 1.49 25.24
CA ALA A 439 9.58 1.65 26.57
C ALA A 439 8.23 2.40 26.55
N LEU A 440 8.05 3.35 25.61
CA LEU A 440 6.80 4.12 25.45
C LEU A 440 5.70 3.35 24.70
N THR A 441 6.08 2.35 23.90
CA THR A 441 5.13 1.64 23.05
C THR A 441 4.52 0.49 23.86
N PRO A 442 3.20 0.49 24.13
CA PRO A 442 2.58 -0.65 24.80
C PRO A 442 2.80 -1.92 23.97
N ALA A 443 3.01 -3.05 24.65
CA ALA A 443 3.28 -4.32 23.98
C ALA A 443 2.19 -4.61 22.92
N PRO A 444 2.57 -5.03 21.70
CA PRO A 444 1.59 -5.33 20.65
C PRO A 444 0.62 -6.42 21.14
N GLY A 445 -0.65 -6.04 21.34
CA GLY A 445 -1.70 -6.92 21.89
C GLY A 445 -2.53 -6.33 23.03
N THR A 446 -2.23 -5.13 23.52
CA THR A 446 -2.93 -4.53 24.68
C THR A 446 -4.02 -3.49 24.34
N GLU A 447 -4.34 -3.28 23.07
CA GLU A 447 -5.54 -2.51 22.68
C GLU A 447 -6.68 -3.45 22.24
N GLY A 448 -7.53 -3.81 23.20
CA GLY A 448 -8.94 -4.16 22.95
C GLY A 448 -9.28 -5.60 22.62
N GLU A 449 -9.15 -6.50 23.60
CA GLU A 449 -10.05 -7.64 23.73
C GLU A 449 -11.08 -7.26 24.81
N PRO A 450 -12.37 -7.07 24.51
CA PRO A 450 -13.37 -7.10 25.55
C PRO A 450 -13.50 -8.58 25.96
N THR A 451 -12.78 -8.97 26.99
CA THR A 451 -13.12 -10.16 27.77
C THR A 451 -14.50 -9.96 28.36
N HIS A 452 -15.47 -10.73 27.84
CA HIS A 452 -16.75 -11.13 28.41
C HIS A 452 -17.55 -10.13 29.26
N GLY A 453 -18.74 -9.83 28.72
CA GLY A 453 -19.92 -9.28 29.38
C GLY A 453 -21.05 -9.25 28.38
#